data_AF-A0A660VP90-F1
#
_entry.id   AF-A0A660VP90-F1
#
_cell.length_a   1.000
_cell.length_b   1.000
_cell.length_c   1.000
_cell.angle_alpha   90.00
_cell.angle_beta   90.00
_cell.angle_gamma   90.00
#
_symmetry.space_group_name_H-M   'P 1'
#
loop_
_entity.id
_entity.type
_entity.pdbx_description
1 polymer ?
#
loop_
_entity_poly.entity_id
_entity_poly.type
_entity_poly.pdbx_seq_one_letter_code
_entity_poly.pdbx_strand_id
1 'polypeptide(L)'
;MRWLFVFLLVVGVGVLLADELQNTLNKLKSDDWKERQEAKKVLKERALEWADELLQVAKQEKDPEVRKALEEALAAAKYPSPAALDEAEKIIKEWLTLRQDKEKAGKEGKALVERLRKLRNIEHWFVRLAAGEQDKTRRKAVSELLWGLLGGKSGSTEAAIFKGKDGRVMGRAKVVVVVVGAGGKKDVKVWKDGKLVTPDGRPNLNATPLTALIKALRSKDEVLVRRALDALAQLGDKRAVGAIAPLLNKKDVPQPVLSAAIDALKRLTGVAFTDKQGLDEQQKAWQNWWNKNKDNPDYRPPKMSGNTQQMSEDAKGRVVFGKEAQKMLEKIQKELEQLDEKTKKLWEKQRKQKEEKEKKGGS
;
A
#
# COMPACT_ATOMS: atom_id res chain seq x y z
N MET A 1 36.81 13.42 -12.52
CA MET A 1 36.43 12.47 -11.44
C MET A 1 35.12 12.91 -10.79
N ARG A 2 33.98 12.66 -11.44
CA ARG A 2 32.65 13.14 -11.00
C ARG A 2 31.58 12.05 -11.17
N TRP A 3 31.78 10.86 -10.62
CA TRP A 3 30.73 9.82 -10.60
C TRP A 3 30.96 8.92 -9.38
N LEU A 4 30.54 9.37 -8.21
CA LEU A 4 30.36 8.59 -6.99
C LEU A 4 29.63 9.52 -6.01
N PHE A 5 28.68 8.99 -5.23
CA PHE A 5 27.74 9.70 -4.34
C PHE A 5 26.41 10.14 -4.93
N VAL A 6 25.54 9.17 -5.26
CA VAL A 6 24.10 9.25 -4.91
C VAL A 6 23.59 7.85 -4.60
N PHE A 7 23.78 7.33 -3.38
CA PHE A 7 22.96 6.25 -2.82
C PHE A 7 23.18 6.18 -1.31
N LEU A 8 22.49 7.03 -0.57
CA LEU A 8 22.44 6.96 0.89
C LEU A 8 21.07 7.48 1.35
N LEU A 9 20.19 6.52 1.71
CA LEU A 9 19.19 6.58 2.80
C LEU A 9 17.97 5.67 2.56
N VAL A 10 18.18 4.34 2.50
CA VAL A 10 17.21 3.29 2.91
C VAL A 10 18.01 2.10 3.48
N VAL A 11 18.76 2.30 4.57
CA VAL A 11 19.97 1.49 4.84
C VAL A 11 19.78 0.23 5.71
N GLY A 12 18.66 0.04 6.40
CA GLY A 12 18.53 -1.14 7.30
C GLY A 12 18.21 -2.46 6.59
N VAL A 13 17.17 -2.45 5.75
CA VAL A 13 16.61 -3.67 5.12
C VAL A 13 17.02 -3.78 3.64
N GLY A 14 17.24 -2.65 2.97
CA GLY A 14 17.72 -2.63 1.58
C GLY A 14 19.13 -3.19 1.42
N VAL A 15 20.00 -3.04 2.42
CA VAL A 15 21.38 -3.52 2.37
C VAL A 15 21.46 -5.05 2.43
N LEU A 16 20.64 -5.69 3.27
CA LEU A 16 20.62 -7.16 3.37
C LEU A 16 20.00 -7.80 2.12
N LEU A 17 18.92 -7.22 1.59
CA LEU A 17 18.29 -7.71 0.35
C LEU A 17 19.21 -7.52 -0.87
N ALA A 18 20.01 -6.46 -0.90
CA ALA A 18 20.98 -6.23 -1.97
C ALA A 18 22.12 -7.27 -1.95
N ASP A 19 22.58 -7.68 -0.77
CA ASP A 19 23.68 -8.65 -0.65
C ASP A 19 23.27 -10.07 -1.08
N GLU A 20 22.07 -10.51 -0.66
CA GLU A 20 21.52 -11.81 -1.10
C GLU A 20 21.24 -11.86 -2.60
N LEU A 21 20.68 -10.78 -3.16
CA LEU A 21 20.45 -10.67 -4.60
C LEU A 21 21.79 -10.71 -5.35
N GLN A 22 22.78 -9.92 -4.91
CA GLN A 22 24.09 -9.87 -5.56
C GLN A 22 24.81 -11.22 -5.51
N ASN A 23 24.77 -11.91 -4.36
CA ASN A 23 25.31 -13.27 -4.24
C ASN A 23 24.60 -14.23 -5.21
N THR A 24 23.27 -14.14 -5.31
CA THR A 24 22.50 -14.95 -6.26
C THR A 24 22.87 -14.65 -7.72
N LEU A 25 23.09 -13.38 -8.06
CA LEU A 25 23.55 -12.97 -9.39
C LEU A 25 24.97 -13.46 -9.70
N ASN A 26 25.86 -13.45 -8.72
CA ASN A 26 27.21 -13.99 -8.87
C ASN A 26 27.18 -15.50 -9.09
N LYS A 27 26.36 -16.24 -8.33
CA LYS A 27 26.14 -17.69 -8.54
C LYS A 27 25.52 -18.01 -9.90
N LEU A 28 24.66 -17.13 -10.40
CA LEU A 28 24.08 -17.28 -11.74
C LEU A 28 25.14 -17.16 -12.86
N LYS A 29 26.26 -16.47 -12.59
CA LYS A 29 27.42 -16.33 -13.48
C LYS A 29 28.51 -17.39 -13.23
N SER A 30 28.32 -18.28 -12.26
CA SER A 30 29.28 -19.33 -11.95
C SER A 30 29.43 -20.32 -13.11
N ASP A 31 30.63 -20.87 -13.29
CA ASP A 31 30.86 -21.97 -14.23
C ASP A 31 30.23 -23.28 -13.75
N ASP A 32 30.01 -23.43 -12.44
CA ASP A 32 29.34 -24.60 -11.87
C ASP A 32 27.85 -24.61 -12.25
N TRP A 33 27.45 -25.65 -13.00
CA TRP A 33 26.08 -25.84 -13.43
C TRP A 33 25.09 -25.95 -12.25
N LYS A 34 25.51 -26.53 -11.12
CA LYS A 34 24.66 -26.76 -9.96
C LYS A 34 24.37 -25.44 -9.24
N GLU A 35 25.40 -24.60 -9.08
CA GLU A 35 25.24 -23.25 -8.52
C GLU A 35 24.31 -22.38 -9.36
N ARG A 36 24.42 -22.46 -10.69
CA ARG A 36 23.50 -21.75 -11.60
C ARG A 36 22.06 -22.20 -11.45
N GLN A 37 21.81 -23.51 -11.32
CA GLN A 37 20.45 -24.02 -11.12
C GLN A 37 19.86 -23.63 -9.76
N GLU A 38 20.68 -23.64 -8.71
CA GLU A 38 20.28 -23.17 -7.38
C GLU A 38 19.94 -21.67 -7.41
N ALA A 39 20.78 -20.86 -8.05
CA ALA A 39 20.53 -19.43 -8.23
C ALA A 39 19.22 -19.18 -9.00
N LYS A 40 18.95 -19.92 -10.09
CA LYS A 40 17.68 -19.84 -10.83
C LYS A 40 16.47 -20.18 -9.96
N LYS A 41 16.59 -21.15 -9.06
CA LYS A 41 15.51 -21.51 -8.13
C LYS A 41 15.25 -20.38 -7.13
N VAL A 42 16.29 -19.87 -6.48
CA VAL A 42 16.19 -18.75 -5.53
C VAL A 42 15.60 -17.52 -6.20
N LEU A 43 16.04 -17.20 -7.43
CA LEU A 43 15.48 -16.13 -8.23
C LEU A 43 13.99 -16.33 -8.47
N LYS A 44 13.52 -17.52 -8.85
CA LYS A 44 12.08 -17.77 -9.07
C LYS A 44 11.26 -17.62 -7.78
N GLU A 45 11.79 -18.07 -6.65
CA GLU A 45 11.11 -17.99 -5.34
C GLU A 45 11.01 -16.54 -4.84
N ARG A 46 12.04 -15.73 -5.10
CA ARG A 46 12.12 -14.33 -4.63
C ARG A 46 11.92 -13.27 -5.71
N ALA A 47 11.60 -13.67 -6.94
CA ALA A 47 11.52 -12.79 -8.10
C ALA A 47 10.59 -11.60 -7.89
N LEU A 48 9.51 -11.78 -7.14
CA LEU A 48 8.54 -10.72 -6.87
C LEU A 48 9.04 -9.69 -5.85
N GLU A 49 9.83 -10.15 -4.88
CA GLU A 49 10.45 -9.31 -3.85
C GLU A 49 11.51 -8.43 -4.51
N TRP A 50 12.37 -9.02 -5.34
CA TRP A 50 13.46 -8.35 -6.07
C TRP A 50 13.06 -7.81 -7.45
N ALA A 51 11.78 -7.73 -7.77
CA ALA A 51 11.36 -7.55 -9.16
C ALA A 51 11.86 -6.24 -9.80
N ASP A 52 11.92 -5.17 -9.01
CA ASP A 52 12.32 -3.85 -9.49
C ASP A 52 13.84 -3.83 -9.73
N GLU A 53 14.61 -4.45 -8.84
CA GLU A 53 16.07 -4.62 -8.95
C GLU A 53 16.45 -5.57 -10.10
N LEU A 54 15.79 -6.73 -10.18
CA LEU A 54 16.00 -7.71 -11.24
C LEU A 54 15.75 -7.12 -12.62
N LEU A 55 14.73 -6.26 -12.76
CA LEU A 55 14.47 -5.55 -13.99
C LEU A 55 15.61 -4.59 -14.37
N GLN A 56 16.13 -3.83 -13.40
CA GLN A 56 17.24 -2.91 -13.66
C GLN A 56 18.50 -3.68 -14.06
N VAL A 57 18.82 -4.76 -13.35
CA VAL A 57 19.95 -5.64 -13.67
C VAL A 57 19.77 -6.25 -15.05
N ALA A 58 18.59 -6.79 -15.38
CA ALA A 58 18.32 -7.39 -16.68
C ALA A 58 18.47 -6.40 -17.85
N LYS A 59 18.19 -5.10 -17.64
CA LYS A 59 18.41 -4.05 -18.64
C LYS A 59 19.90 -3.78 -18.91
N GLN A 60 20.75 -3.99 -17.92
CA GLN A 60 22.19 -3.72 -18.00
C GLN A 60 23.05 -4.97 -18.27
N GLU A 61 22.47 -6.16 -18.08
CA GLU A 61 23.17 -7.43 -18.23
C GLU A 61 23.51 -7.70 -19.69
N LYS A 62 24.79 -8.02 -19.93
CA LYS A 62 25.32 -8.29 -21.27
C LYS A 62 25.27 -9.78 -21.61
N ASP A 63 25.34 -10.63 -20.59
CA ASP A 63 25.26 -12.07 -20.76
C ASP A 63 23.82 -12.48 -21.13
N PRO A 64 23.59 -13.08 -22.32
CA PRO A 64 22.26 -13.46 -22.76
C PRO A 64 21.62 -14.57 -21.92
N GLU A 65 22.40 -15.48 -21.32
CA GLU A 65 21.88 -16.56 -20.50
C GLU A 65 21.41 -16.04 -19.14
N VAL A 66 22.22 -15.18 -18.52
CA VAL A 66 21.88 -14.51 -17.26
C VAL A 66 20.65 -13.66 -17.46
N ARG A 67 20.63 -12.83 -18.51
CA ARG A 67 19.47 -11.99 -18.84
C ARG A 67 18.20 -12.83 -19.04
N LYS A 68 18.27 -13.93 -19.80
CA LYS A 68 17.14 -14.83 -20.00
C LYS A 68 16.63 -15.41 -18.68
N ALA A 69 17.52 -15.82 -17.78
CA ALA A 69 17.14 -16.35 -16.47
C ALA A 69 16.44 -15.30 -15.59
N LEU A 70 16.89 -14.04 -15.62
CA LEU A 70 16.23 -12.92 -14.93
C LEU A 70 14.83 -12.65 -15.51
N GLU A 71 14.69 -12.66 -16.84
CA GLU A 71 13.40 -12.48 -17.52
C GLU A 71 12.44 -13.65 -17.21
N GLU A 72 12.93 -14.89 -17.16
CA GLU A 72 12.14 -16.06 -16.75
C GLU A 72 11.68 -15.97 -15.29
N ALA A 73 12.54 -15.51 -14.39
CA ALA A 73 12.21 -15.30 -12.98
C ALA A 73 11.11 -14.24 -12.83
N LEU A 74 11.25 -13.09 -13.51
CA LEU A 74 10.23 -12.04 -13.56
C LEU A 74 8.90 -12.55 -14.14
N ALA A 75 8.95 -13.34 -15.22
CA ALA A 75 7.76 -13.94 -15.81
C ALA A 75 7.08 -14.94 -14.84
N ALA A 76 7.84 -15.75 -14.11
CA ALA A 76 7.33 -16.68 -13.10
C ALA A 76 6.67 -15.94 -11.93
N ALA A 77 7.24 -14.81 -11.51
CA ALA A 77 6.64 -13.88 -10.54
C ALA A 77 5.39 -13.17 -11.06
N LYS A 78 5.00 -13.38 -12.33
CA LYS A 78 3.95 -12.63 -13.01
C LYS A 78 4.22 -11.12 -12.94
N TYR A 79 5.47 -10.73 -13.04
CA TYR A 79 5.86 -9.33 -13.16
C TYR A 79 5.75 -8.88 -14.64
N PRO A 80 5.46 -7.60 -14.93
CA PRO A 80 5.40 -7.12 -16.31
C PRO A 80 6.77 -7.24 -17.00
N SER A 81 6.76 -7.51 -18.31
CA SER A 81 7.99 -7.54 -19.10
C SER A 81 8.59 -6.12 -19.25
N PRO A 82 9.90 -5.99 -19.52
CA PRO A 82 10.51 -4.68 -19.76
C PRO A 82 9.77 -3.87 -20.84
N ALA A 83 9.39 -4.52 -21.95
CA ALA A 83 8.63 -3.88 -23.02
C ALA A 83 7.24 -3.40 -22.55
N ALA A 84 6.56 -4.15 -21.69
CA ALA A 84 5.28 -3.73 -21.12
C ALA A 84 5.45 -2.51 -20.20
N LEU A 85 6.54 -2.43 -19.45
CA LEU A 85 6.84 -1.28 -18.60
C LEU A 85 7.18 -0.04 -19.42
N ASP A 86 7.94 -0.19 -20.50
CA ASP A 86 8.28 0.92 -21.38
C ASP A 86 7.03 1.46 -22.09
N GLU A 87 6.12 0.57 -22.54
CA GLU A 87 4.81 0.97 -23.10
C GLU A 87 3.90 1.63 -22.05
N ALA A 88 3.89 1.12 -20.82
CA ALA A 88 3.14 1.74 -19.73
C ALA A 88 3.67 3.14 -19.38
N GLU A 89 4.99 3.34 -19.39
CA GLU A 89 5.60 4.65 -19.18
C GLU A 89 5.25 5.63 -20.30
N LYS A 90 5.21 5.14 -21.55
CA LYS A 90 4.71 5.92 -22.69
C LYS A 90 3.26 6.34 -22.48
N ILE A 91 2.40 5.43 -22.05
CA ILE A 91 1.00 5.73 -21.74
C ILE A 91 0.86 6.75 -20.60
N ILE A 92 1.69 6.67 -19.56
CA ILE A 92 1.71 7.65 -18.48
C ILE A 92 2.06 9.05 -19.01
N LYS A 93 3.08 9.14 -19.88
CA LYS A 93 3.46 10.41 -20.53
C LYS A 93 2.34 10.96 -21.42
N GLU A 94 1.73 10.11 -22.24
CA GLU A 94 0.58 10.49 -23.06
C GLU A 94 -0.57 11.01 -22.17
N TRP A 95 -0.92 10.30 -21.09
CA TRP A 95 -1.95 10.75 -20.14
C TRP A 95 -1.62 12.09 -19.48
N LEU A 96 -0.34 12.31 -19.13
CA LEU A 96 0.13 13.58 -18.56
C LEU A 96 -0.02 14.76 -19.53
N THR A 97 0.05 14.54 -20.84
CA THR A 97 -0.23 15.58 -21.84
C THR A 97 -1.73 15.81 -21.99
N LEU A 98 -2.53 14.73 -22.02
CA LEU A 98 -3.97 14.79 -22.28
C LEU A 98 -4.78 15.38 -21.14
N ARG A 99 -4.32 15.23 -19.88
CA ARG A 99 -5.05 15.71 -18.69
C ARG A 99 -5.33 17.22 -18.66
N GLN A 100 -4.68 18.02 -19.51
CA GLN A 100 -4.93 19.45 -19.60
C GLN A 100 -6.25 19.77 -20.33
N ASP A 101 -6.70 18.86 -21.19
CA ASP A 101 -7.94 18.99 -21.97
C ASP A 101 -8.98 17.97 -21.45
N LYS A 102 -10.03 18.48 -20.79
CA LYS A 102 -11.06 17.64 -20.16
C LYS A 102 -11.84 16.79 -21.17
N GLU A 103 -12.05 17.29 -22.39
CA GLU A 103 -12.85 16.61 -23.39
C GLU A 103 -12.05 15.46 -24.02
N LYS A 104 -10.78 15.74 -24.38
CA LYS A 104 -9.86 14.71 -24.88
C LYS A 104 -9.56 13.65 -23.83
N ALA A 105 -9.34 14.03 -22.58
CA ALA A 105 -9.08 13.10 -21.48
C ALA A 105 -10.20 12.04 -21.32
N GLY A 106 -11.46 12.39 -21.61
CA GLY A 106 -12.57 11.44 -21.54
C GLY A 106 -12.53 10.34 -22.60
N LYS A 107 -12.35 10.71 -23.89
CA LYS A 107 -12.34 9.75 -25.01
C LYS A 107 -10.99 9.03 -25.12
N GLU A 108 -9.90 9.79 -25.13
CA GLU A 108 -8.54 9.25 -25.33
C GLU A 108 -8.05 8.52 -24.07
N GLY A 109 -8.48 8.95 -22.87
CA GLY A 109 -8.18 8.23 -21.63
C GLY A 109 -8.70 6.80 -21.61
N LYS A 110 -9.90 6.55 -22.17
CA LYS A 110 -10.42 5.19 -22.31
C LYS A 110 -9.53 4.35 -23.23
N ALA A 111 -9.07 4.90 -24.34
CA ALA A 111 -8.16 4.21 -25.26
C ALA A 111 -6.82 3.87 -24.60
N LEU A 112 -6.27 4.78 -23.78
CA LEU A 112 -5.05 4.53 -23.01
C LEU A 112 -5.24 3.42 -21.97
N VAL A 113 -6.37 3.41 -21.26
CA VAL A 113 -6.72 2.34 -20.32
C VAL A 113 -6.86 0.98 -21.03
N GLU A 114 -7.46 0.93 -22.21
CA GLU A 114 -7.54 -0.29 -23.02
C GLU A 114 -6.17 -0.77 -23.52
N ARG A 115 -5.27 0.15 -23.89
CA ARG A 115 -3.87 -0.20 -24.18
C ARG A 115 -3.19 -0.80 -22.95
N LEU A 116 -3.36 -0.20 -21.77
CA LEU A 116 -2.84 -0.75 -20.52
C LEU A 116 -3.41 -2.14 -20.20
N ARG A 117 -4.70 -2.39 -20.45
CA ARG A 117 -5.31 -3.72 -20.24
C ARG A 117 -4.65 -4.84 -21.02
N LYS A 118 -4.08 -4.53 -22.19
CA LYS A 118 -3.37 -5.50 -23.02
C LYS A 118 -2.00 -5.87 -22.44
N LEU A 119 -1.47 -5.06 -21.52
CA LEU A 119 -0.18 -5.29 -20.89
C LEU A 119 -0.33 -6.28 -19.73
N ARG A 120 0.31 -7.44 -19.87
CA ARG A 120 0.18 -8.53 -18.90
C ARG A 120 0.74 -8.12 -17.53
N ASN A 121 -0.07 -8.33 -16.49
CA ASN A 121 0.25 -8.10 -15.07
C ASN A 121 0.59 -6.64 -14.69
N ILE A 122 0.28 -5.68 -15.55
CA ILE A 122 0.69 -4.28 -15.36
C ILE A 122 0.06 -3.64 -14.13
N GLU A 123 -1.08 -4.16 -13.65
CA GLU A 123 -1.78 -3.64 -12.47
C GLU A 123 -0.89 -3.63 -11.23
N HIS A 124 -0.08 -4.68 -11.05
CA HIS A 124 0.76 -4.84 -9.86
C HIS A 124 1.87 -3.80 -9.83
N TRP A 125 2.46 -3.52 -11.00
CA TRP A 125 3.46 -2.47 -11.14
C TRP A 125 2.85 -1.09 -10.92
N PHE A 126 1.67 -0.79 -11.46
CA PHE A 126 0.99 0.49 -11.21
C PHE A 126 0.68 0.71 -9.71
N VAL A 127 0.30 -0.33 -8.98
CA VAL A 127 0.09 -0.23 -7.53
C VAL A 127 1.39 0.14 -6.80
N ARG A 128 2.51 -0.51 -7.13
CA ARG A 128 3.83 -0.18 -6.56
C ARG A 128 4.25 1.24 -6.93
N LEU A 129 4.13 1.60 -8.21
CA LEU A 129 4.49 2.91 -8.72
C LEU A 129 3.67 4.01 -8.04
N ALA A 130 2.35 3.85 -7.92
CA ALA A 130 1.50 4.84 -7.25
C ALA A 130 1.87 5.07 -5.77
N ALA A 131 2.38 4.03 -5.09
CA ALA A 131 2.83 4.13 -3.70
C ALA A 131 4.21 4.80 -3.57
N GLY A 132 5.15 4.48 -4.47
CA GLY A 132 6.54 4.96 -4.42
C GLY A 132 6.83 6.27 -5.15
N GLU A 133 5.96 6.68 -6.09
CA GLU A 133 6.18 7.83 -6.97
C GLU A 133 6.27 9.14 -6.18
N GLN A 134 7.38 9.89 -6.27
CA GLN A 134 7.55 11.12 -5.50
C GLN A 134 6.89 12.33 -6.18
N ASP A 135 6.83 12.34 -7.51
CA ASP A 135 6.21 13.44 -8.24
C ASP A 135 4.68 13.37 -8.08
N LYS A 136 4.09 14.38 -7.44
CA LYS A 136 2.65 14.43 -7.18
C LYS A 136 1.80 14.39 -8.45
N THR A 137 2.30 14.99 -9.53
CA THR A 137 1.61 15.09 -10.82
C THR A 137 1.60 13.73 -11.53
N ARG A 138 2.75 13.05 -11.56
CA ARG A 138 2.90 11.69 -12.09
C ARG A 138 2.17 10.66 -11.24
N ARG A 139 2.26 10.74 -9.90
CA ARG A 139 1.52 9.85 -8.98
C ARG A 139 0.02 9.91 -9.24
N LYS A 140 -0.51 11.12 -9.45
CA LYS A 140 -1.92 11.35 -9.79
C LYS A 140 -2.29 10.70 -11.13
N ALA A 141 -1.49 10.91 -12.16
CA ALA A 141 -1.67 10.28 -13.48
C ALA A 141 -1.70 8.74 -13.39
N VAL A 142 -0.73 8.16 -12.69
CA VAL A 142 -0.64 6.71 -12.47
C VAL A 142 -1.88 6.19 -11.74
N SER A 143 -2.35 6.91 -10.72
CA SER A 143 -3.54 6.52 -9.94
C SER A 143 -4.84 6.56 -10.77
N GLU A 144 -5.00 7.56 -11.64
CA GLU A 144 -6.16 7.68 -12.54
C GLU A 144 -6.20 6.56 -13.57
N LEU A 145 -5.06 6.24 -14.18
CA LEU A 145 -4.92 5.12 -15.12
C LEU A 145 -5.17 3.77 -14.43
N LEU A 146 -4.60 3.55 -13.23
CA LEU A 146 -4.85 2.36 -12.42
C LEU A 146 -6.34 2.21 -12.10
N TRP A 147 -7.03 3.30 -11.75
CA TRP A 147 -8.47 3.28 -11.49
C TRP A 147 -9.27 2.84 -12.72
N GLY A 148 -8.94 3.38 -13.90
CA GLY A 148 -9.55 2.97 -15.16
C GLY A 148 -9.29 1.49 -15.48
N LEU A 149 -8.06 1.02 -15.25
CA LEU A 149 -7.63 -0.36 -15.47
C LEU A 149 -8.45 -1.34 -14.63
N LEU A 150 -8.69 -1.00 -13.36
CA LEU A 150 -9.48 -1.78 -12.41
C LEU A 150 -11.00 -1.77 -12.68
N GLY A 151 -11.46 -1.06 -13.72
CA GLY A 151 -12.86 -1.09 -14.15
C GLY A 151 -13.79 -0.17 -13.36
N GLY A 152 -13.25 0.84 -12.67
CA GLY A 152 -14.08 1.90 -12.08
C GLY A 152 -14.82 2.66 -13.17
N LYS A 153 -16.16 2.66 -13.14
CA LYS A 153 -16.96 3.51 -14.03
C LYS A 153 -16.51 4.97 -13.85
N SER A 154 -16.33 5.64 -14.98
CA SER A 154 -15.69 6.94 -15.17
C SER A 154 -15.99 7.97 -14.08
N GLY A 155 -14.92 8.46 -13.46
CA GLY A 155 -14.93 9.61 -12.56
C GLY A 155 -13.52 10.12 -12.34
N SER A 156 -12.95 10.76 -13.37
CA SER A 156 -11.72 11.55 -13.23
C SER A 156 -11.97 12.64 -12.17
N THR A 157 -11.26 12.60 -11.03
CA THR A 157 -10.73 13.79 -10.33
C THR A 157 -9.92 13.44 -9.07
N GLU A 158 -8.68 13.94 -9.06
CA GLU A 158 -7.96 14.67 -7.98
C GLU A 158 -7.63 14.06 -6.61
N ALA A 159 -8.26 12.97 -6.17
CA ALA A 159 -8.89 12.92 -4.85
C ALA A 159 -10.33 13.33 -5.08
N ALA A 160 -11.27 12.42 -4.92
CA ALA A 160 -12.65 12.73 -5.24
C ALA A 160 -13.15 13.82 -4.29
N ILE A 161 -13.12 15.05 -4.80
CA ILE A 161 -13.72 16.25 -4.28
C ILE A 161 -15.21 16.02 -4.39
N PHE A 162 -15.83 15.71 -3.26
CA PHE A 162 -17.28 15.62 -3.19
C PHE A 162 -17.84 17.02 -3.33
N LYS A 163 -18.70 17.25 -4.30
CA LYS A 163 -19.50 18.48 -4.33
C LYS A 163 -20.92 18.15 -3.86
N GLY A 164 -21.46 18.96 -2.95
CA GLY A 164 -22.87 18.87 -2.56
C GLY A 164 -23.78 19.11 -3.77
N LYS A 165 -25.09 18.91 -3.61
CA LYS A 165 -26.09 19.23 -4.66
C LYS A 165 -26.04 20.72 -5.09
N ASP A 166 -25.43 21.55 -4.26
CA ASP A 166 -25.18 22.98 -4.44
C ASP A 166 -23.81 23.31 -5.09
N GLY A 167 -23.01 22.29 -5.42
CA GLY A 167 -21.70 22.47 -6.06
C GLY A 167 -20.54 22.77 -5.10
N ARG A 168 -20.75 22.80 -3.77
CA ARG A 168 -19.68 23.08 -2.79
C ARG A 168 -18.82 21.87 -2.46
N VAL A 169 -17.50 22.06 -2.45
CA VAL A 169 -16.50 21.02 -2.15
C VAL A 169 -16.53 20.62 -0.68
N MET A 170 -16.83 19.35 -0.40
CA MET A 170 -17.01 18.75 0.92
C MET A 170 -15.78 17.94 1.43
N GLY A 171 -14.66 17.89 0.68
CA GLY A 171 -13.38 17.35 1.18
C GLY A 171 -12.44 16.72 0.13
N ARG A 172 -11.16 16.51 0.51
CA ARG A 172 -10.10 15.78 -0.23
C ARG A 172 -9.67 14.53 0.57
N ALA A 173 -9.35 13.43 -0.11
CA ALA A 173 -9.32 12.07 0.48
C ALA A 173 -8.08 11.23 0.12
N LYS A 174 -7.61 10.38 1.04
CA LYS A 174 -6.46 9.46 0.87
C LYS A 174 -6.97 8.08 0.42
N VAL A 175 -6.42 7.55 -0.67
CA VAL A 175 -6.83 6.27 -1.27
C VAL A 175 -5.83 5.18 -0.89
N VAL A 176 -6.32 4.03 -0.42
CA VAL A 176 -5.53 2.83 -0.14
C VAL A 176 -6.07 1.69 -1.00
N VAL A 177 -5.25 1.13 -1.88
CA VAL A 177 -5.64 -0.01 -2.72
C VAL A 177 -5.16 -1.28 -2.04
N VAL A 178 -6.08 -2.18 -1.70
CA VAL A 178 -5.77 -3.49 -1.12
C VAL A 178 -6.18 -4.56 -2.12
N VAL A 179 -5.20 -5.27 -2.68
CA VAL A 179 -5.44 -6.44 -3.52
C VAL A 179 -5.57 -7.66 -2.60
N VAL A 180 -6.76 -8.24 -2.51
CA VAL A 180 -7.00 -9.47 -1.74
C VAL A 180 -7.37 -10.59 -2.70
N GLY A 181 -6.64 -11.70 -2.71
CA GLY A 181 -7.01 -12.83 -3.56
C GLY A 181 -6.31 -14.12 -3.12
N ALA A 182 -7.10 -15.17 -2.91
CA ALA A 182 -6.61 -16.53 -2.74
C ALA A 182 -6.88 -17.31 -4.04
N GLY A 183 -5.89 -18.06 -4.52
CA GLY A 183 -6.12 -19.04 -5.60
C GLY A 183 -6.49 -18.45 -6.97
N GLY A 184 -5.99 -17.27 -7.32
CA GLY A 184 -6.12 -16.73 -8.68
C GLY A 184 -7.37 -15.90 -8.98
N LYS A 185 -8.34 -15.79 -8.06
CA LYS A 185 -9.38 -14.75 -8.14
C LYS A 185 -8.90 -13.50 -7.40
N LYS A 186 -8.42 -12.51 -8.16
CA LYS A 186 -7.97 -11.20 -7.66
C LYS A 186 -9.21 -10.35 -7.34
N ASP A 187 -9.46 -10.05 -6.06
CA ASP A 187 -10.49 -9.09 -5.64
C ASP A 187 -9.78 -7.80 -5.22
N VAL A 188 -9.73 -6.83 -6.13
CA VAL A 188 -9.08 -5.54 -5.87
C VAL A 188 -10.05 -4.64 -5.12
N LYS A 189 -9.77 -4.40 -3.85
CA LYS A 189 -10.59 -3.59 -2.96
C LYS A 189 -9.95 -2.22 -2.81
N VAL A 190 -10.61 -1.20 -3.33
CA VAL A 190 -10.14 0.18 -3.19
C VAL A 190 -10.81 0.83 -2.00
N TRP A 191 -10.01 1.48 -1.17
CA TRP A 191 -10.44 2.12 0.05
C TRP A 191 -10.24 3.62 -0.05
N LYS A 192 -11.24 4.39 0.35
CA LYS A 192 -11.22 5.86 0.40
C LYS A 192 -11.53 6.30 1.82
N ASP A 193 -10.59 7.01 2.46
CA ASP A 193 -10.74 7.49 3.85
C ASP A 193 -11.15 6.40 4.85
N GLY A 194 -10.57 5.21 4.71
CA GLY A 194 -10.89 4.07 5.58
C GLY A 194 -12.22 3.37 5.28
N LYS A 195 -12.85 3.62 4.13
CA LYS A 195 -14.11 2.97 3.69
C LYS A 195 -13.94 2.27 2.34
N LEU A 196 -14.48 1.06 2.19
CA LEU A 196 -14.36 0.29 0.95
C LEU A 196 -15.25 0.92 -0.11
N VAL A 197 -14.71 1.29 -1.25
CA VAL A 197 -15.49 1.81 -2.37
C VAL A 197 -16.01 0.61 -3.17
N THR A 198 -17.33 0.45 -3.23
CA THR A 198 -17.98 -0.58 -4.05
C THR A 198 -17.93 -0.21 -5.54
N PRO A 199 -18.18 -1.13 -6.49
CA PRO A 199 -18.12 -0.86 -7.92
C PRO A 199 -19.02 0.28 -8.42
N ASP A 200 -20.08 0.61 -7.67
CA ASP A 200 -21.00 1.74 -7.88
C ASP A 200 -20.53 3.05 -7.20
N GLY A 201 -19.32 3.08 -6.65
CA GLY A 201 -18.70 4.28 -6.09
C GLY A 201 -19.14 4.63 -4.66
N ARG A 202 -19.97 3.79 -4.03
CA ARG A 202 -20.46 4.03 -2.66
C ARG A 202 -19.46 3.50 -1.63
N PRO A 203 -19.22 4.22 -0.52
CA PRO A 203 -18.48 3.65 0.58
C PRO A 203 -19.34 2.60 1.28
N ASN A 204 -18.88 1.34 1.30
CA ASN A 204 -19.36 0.35 2.26
C ASN A 204 -18.88 0.78 3.65
N LEU A 205 -19.79 1.42 4.38
CA LEU A 205 -19.56 1.99 5.72
C LEU A 205 -19.25 0.92 6.78
N ASN A 206 -19.52 -0.36 6.49
CA ASN A 206 -19.31 -1.47 7.41
C ASN A 206 -17.95 -2.15 7.23
N ALA A 207 -17.30 -1.94 6.08
CA ALA A 207 -15.98 -2.46 5.82
C ALA A 207 -14.97 -1.34 6.11
N THR A 208 -13.87 -1.65 6.80
CA THR A 208 -12.66 -0.82 6.98
C THR A 208 -11.41 -1.56 6.43
N PRO A 209 -10.34 -0.87 5.95
CA PRO A 209 -9.17 -1.55 5.39
C PRO A 209 -8.60 -2.53 6.40
N LEU A 210 -8.61 -2.12 7.67
CA LEU A 210 -8.33 -2.95 8.84
C LEU A 210 -9.13 -4.25 8.82
N THR A 211 -10.47 -4.21 8.78
CA THR A 211 -11.30 -5.43 8.78
C THR A 211 -11.07 -6.36 7.59
N ALA A 212 -10.81 -5.81 6.40
CA ALA A 212 -10.57 -6.63 5.21
C ALA A 212 -9.19 -7.29 5.23
N LEU A 213 -8.17 -6.57 5.70
CA LEU A 213 -6.85 -7.11 5.91
C LEU A 213 -6.85 -8.16 7.04
N ILE A 214 -7.55 -7.91 8.14
CA ILE A 214 -7.76 -8.92 9.20
C ILE A 214 -8.46 -10.17 8.64
N LYS A 215 -9.41 -10.02 7.71
CA LYS A 215 -10.04 -11.16 7.04
C LYS A 215 -9.05 -11.91 6.14
N ALA A 216 -8.15 -11.21 5.46
CA ALA A 216 -7.12 -11.80 4.61
C ALA A 216 -6.11 -12.65 5.40
N LEU A 217 -5.88 -12.34 6.69
CA LEU A 217 -5.07 -13.16 7.61
C LEU A 217 -5.62 -14.59 7.82
N ARG A 218 -6.88 -14.85 7.44
CA ARG A 218 -7.51 -16.18 7.53
C ARG A 218 -7.34 -17.01 6.25
N SER A 219 -6.69 -16.46 5.23
CA SER A 219 -6.42 -17.17 3.97
C SER A 219 -5.44 -18.33 4.18
N LYS A 220 -5.54 -19.35 3.32
CA LYS A 220 -4.52 -20.40 3.18
C LYS A 220 -3.37 -19.98 2.27
N ASP A 221 -3.53 -18.88 1.53
CA ASP A 221 -2.51 -18.33 0.64
C ASP A 221 -1.47 -17.54 1.44
N GLU A 222 -0.28 -18.12 1.60
CA GLU A 222 0.82 -17.57 2.40
C GLU A 222 1.26 -16.18 1.93
N VAL A 223 1.30 -15.98 0.59
CA VAL A 223 1.70 -14.72 -0.02
C VAL A 223 0.67 -13.64 0.31
N LEU A 224 -0.62 -13.98 0.24
CA LEU A 224 -1.68 -13.06 0.63
C LEU A 224 -1.59 -12.69 2.12
N VAL A 225 -1.35 -13.67 3.00
CA VAL A 225 -1.25 -13.43 4.45
C VAL A 225 -0.06 -12.52 4.77
N ARG A 226 1.13 -12.78 4.19
CA ARG A 226 2.32 -11.92 4.35
C ARG A 226 2.04 -10.48 3.93
N ARG A 227 1.42 -10.29 2.76
CA ARG A 227 1.04 -8.96 2.27
C ARG A 227 0.02 -8.27 3.16
N ALA A 228 -0.93 -9.03 3.71
CA ALA A 228 -1.90 -8.49 4.64
C ALA A 228 -1.23 -8.01 5.94
N LEU A 229 -0.23 -8.75 6.45
CA LEU A 229 0.56 -8.36 7.61
C LEU A 229 1.37 -7.07 7.35
N ASP A 230 2.04 -6.98 6.21
CA ASP A 230 2.77 -5.76 5.82
C ASP A 230 1.83 -4.56 5.68
N ALA A 231 0.69 -4.74 5.01
CA ALA A 231 -0.29 -3.68 4.83
C ALA A 231 -0.92 -3.24 6.17
N LEU A 232 -1.15 -4.17 7.11
CA LEU A 232 -1.60 -3.84 8.46
C LEU A 232 -0.55 -3.03 9.22
N ALA A 233 0.73 -3.40 9.12
CA ALA A 233 1.82 -2.65 9.73
C ALA A 233 1.94 -1.23 9.14
N GLN A 234 1.81 -1.09 7.82
CA GLN A 234 1.83 0.21 7.14
C GLN A 234 0.60 1.07 7.46
N LEU A 235 -0.55 0.43 7.69
CA LEU A 235 -1.76 1.13 8.14
C LEU A 235 -1.54 1.79 9.51
N GLY A 236 -0.67 1.23 10.35
CA GLY A 236 -0.31 1.79 11.66
C GLY A 236 -1.41 1.69 12.70
N ASP A 237 -2.50 0.99 12.39
CA ASP A 237 -3.65 0.86 13.27
C ASP A 237 -3.41 -0.23 14.32
N LYS A 238 -3.17 0.19 15.57
CA LYS A 238 -2.86 -0.69 16.70
C LYS A 238 -3.92 -1.75 16.96
N ARG A 239 -5.16 -1.55 16.52
CA ARG A 239 -6.25 -2.54 16.63
C ARG A 239 -5.97 -3.81 15.82
N ALA A 240 -5.02 -3.78 14.89
CA ALA A 240 -4.54 -4.95 14.16
C ALA A 240 -3.76 -5.93 15.05
N VAL A 241 -3.15 -5.47 16.15
CA VAL A 241 -2.31 -6.29 17.05
C VAL A 241 -3.09 -7.50 17.55
N GLY A 242 -4.34 -7.32 18.00
CA GLY A 242 -5.15 -8.43 18.49
C GLY A 242 -5.60 -9.43 17.42
N ALA A 243 -5.47 -9.09 16.13
CA ALA A 243 -5.68 -10.03 15.04
C ALA A 243 -4.40 -10.75 14.61
N ILE A 244 -3.23 -10.11 14.76
CA ILE A 244 -1.93 -10.66 14.35
C ILE A 244 -1.36 -11.57 15.44
N ALA A 245 -1.40 -11.17 16.71
CA ALA A 245 -0.81 -11.93 17.81
C ALA A 245 -1.31 -13.39 17.93
N PRO A 246 -2.61 -13.70 17.71
CA PRO A 246 -3.08 -15.09 17.70
C PRO A 246 -2.52 -15.95 16.55
N LEU A 247 -2.05 -15.35 15.44
CA LEU A 247 -1.44 -16.11 14.34
C LEU A 247 -0.15 -16.78 14.78
N LEU A 248 0.57 -16.19 15.74
CA LEU A 248 1.78 -16.75 16.33
C LEU A 248 1.53 -18.03 17.14
N ASN A 249 0.29 -18.47 17.35
CA ASN A 249 -0.02 -19.70 18.10
C ASN A 249 -0.54 -20.84 17.23
N LYS A 250 -0.72 -20.60 15.93
CA LYS A 250 -1.22 -21.61 15.01
C LYS A 250 -0.08 -22.53 14.60
N LYS A 251 -0.27 -23.85 14.81
CA LYS A 251 0.73 -24.89 14.53
C LYS A 251 1.10 -25.01 13.04
N ASP A 252 0.16 -24.67 12.15
CA ASP A 252 0.31 -24.85 10.70
C ASP A 252 0.64 -23.56 9.96
N VAL A 253 1.29 -22.59 10.63
CA VAL A 253 1.69 -21.33 9.99
C VAL A 253 3.13 -21.45 9.47
N PRO A 254 3.36 -21.25 8.17
CA PRO A 254 4.69 -21.27 7.57
C PRO A 254 5.64 -20.28 8.23
N GLN A 255 6.91 -20.65 8.36
CA GLN A 255 7.95 -19.80 8.95
C GLN A 255 8.01 -18.39 8.34
N PRO A 256 7.89 -18.19 7.00
CA PRO A 256 7.87 -16.85 6.42
C PRO A 256 6.70 -15.97 6.89
N VAL A 257 5.55 -16.59 7.18
CA VAL A 257 4.36 -15.88 7.68
C VAL A 257 4.55 -15.49 9.15
N LEU A 258 5.15 -16.36 9.96
CA LEU A 258 5.48 -16.06 11.37
C LEU A 258 6.46 -14.89 11.49
N SER A 259 7.52 -14.89 10.66
CA SER A 259 8.49 -13.79 10.60
C SER A 259 7.80 -12.46 10.25
N ALA A 260 6.98 -12.45 9.19
CA ALA A 260 6.21 -11.26 8.80
C ALA A 260 5.24 -10.78 9.90
N ALA A 261 4.66 -11.70 10.67
CA ALA A 261 3.76 -11.36 11.77
C ALA A 261 4.50 -10.69 12.93
N ILE A 262 5.68 -11.20 13.29
CA ILE A 262 6.56 -10.62 14.31
C ILE A 262 7.00 -9.20 13.88
N ASP A 263 7.42 -9.03 12.63
CA ASP A 263 7.81 -7.73 12.09
C ASP A 263 6.65 -6.72 12.11
N ALA A 264 5.45 -7.17 11.73
CA ALA A 264 4.26 -6.33 11.78
C ALA A 264 3.93 -5.90 13.21
N LEU A 265 4.01 -6.81 14.19
CA LEU A 265 3.78 -6.49 15.61
C LEU A 265 4.81 -5.49 16.15
N LYS A 266 6.09 -5.66 15.80
CA LYS A 266 7.16 -4.72 16.16
C LYS A 266 6.87 -3.32 15.63
N ARG A 267 6.45 -3.20 14.37
CA ARG A 267 6.10 -1.92 13.74
C ARG A 267 4.87 -1.26 14.37
N LEU A 268 3.84 -2.05 14.70
CA LEU A 268 2.58 -1.53 15.26
C LEU A 268 2.69 -1.08 16.71
N THR A 269 3.51 -1.76 17.51
CA THR A 269 3.60 -1.54 18.96
C THR A 269 4.85 -0.76 19.36
N GLY A 270 5.89 -0.74 18.52
CA GLY A 270 7.21 -0.21 18.86
C GLY A 270 8.02 -1.10 19.81
N VAL A 271 7.49 -2.27 20.20
CA VAL A 271 8.16 -3.20 21.11
C VAL A 271 9.05 -4.15 20.31
N ALA A 272 10.28 -4.35 20.77
CA ALA A 272 11.23 -5.29 20.18
C ALA A 272 11.90 -6.12 21.29
N PHE A 273 11.94 -7.43 21.10
CA PHE A 273 12.63 -8.37 21.99
C PHE A 273 13.99 -8.71 21.38
N THR A 274 14.93 -7.78 21.45
CA THR A 274 16.27 -7.89 20.81
C THR A 274 17.20 -8.86 21.54
N ASP A 275 16.85 -9.26 22.76
CA ASP A 275 17.58 -10.21 23.60
C ASP A 275 17.24 -11.67 23.30
N LYS A 276 16.27 -11.94 22.41
CA LYS A 276 15.81 -13.30 22.05
C LYS A 276 16.39 -13.72 20.70
N GLN A 277 17.20 -14.76 20.70
CA GLN A 277 17.83 -15.30 19.49
C GLN A 277 17.02 -16.52 19.02
N GLY A 278 16.33 -16.35 17.89
CA GLY A 278 15.53 -17.40 17.27
C GLY A 278 14.04 -17.09 17.22
N LEU A 279 13.39 -17.60 16.16
CA LEU A 279 11.99 -17.33 15.87
C LEU A 279 11.05 -17.83 16.98
N ASP A 280 11.34 -19.00 17.54
CA ASP A 280 10.52 -19.62 18.59
C ASP A 280 10.55 -18.82 19.90
N GLU A 281 11.71 -18.25 20.24
CA GLU A 281 11.84 -17.41 21.43
C GLU A 281 11.11 -16.08 21.27
N GLN A 282 11.22 -15.46 20.09
CA GLN A 282 10.49 -14.24 19.77
C GLN A 282 8.99 -14.49 19.76
N GLN A 283 8.55 -15.62 19.21
CA GLN A 283 7.16 -16.06 19.23
C GLN A 283 6.64 -16.18 20.67
N LYS A 284 7.37 -16.87 21.57
CA LYS A 284 7.02 -16.98 23.00
C LYS A 284 7.00 -15.62 23.70
N ALA A 285 7.97 -14.75 23.42
CA ALA A 285 8.04 -13.41 24.00
C ALA A 285 6.84 -12.55 23.59
N TRP A 286 6.48 -12.57 22.30
CA TRP A 286 5.30 -11.89 21.78
C TRP A 286 4.01 -12.44 22.36
N GLN A 287 3.91 -13.75 22.56
CA GLN A 287 2.74 -14.36 23.19
C GLN A 287 2.60 -13.95 24.65
N ASN A 288 3.70 -13.99 25.42
CA ASN A 288 3.70 -13.54 26.81
C ASN A 288 3.33 -12.06 26.93
N TRP A 289 3.86 -11.24 26.02
CA TRP A 289 3.48 -9.83 25.92
C TRP A 289 2.00 -9.66 25.57
N TRP A 290 1.49 -10.40 24.58
CA TRP A 290 0.09 -10.34 24.19
C TRP A 290 -0.84 -10.77 25.32
N ASN A 291 -0.52 -11.84 26.04
CA ASN A 291 -1.31 -12.31 27.17
C ASN A 291 -1.45 -11.26 28.29
N LYS A 292 -0.42 -10.44 28.49
CA LYS A 292 -0.43 -9.31 29.44
C LYS A 292 -1.16 -8.07 28.92
N ASN A 293 -1.25 -7.90 27.60
CA ASN A 293 -1.76 -6.68 26.95
C ASN A 293 -3.07 -6.86 26.19
N LYS A 294 -3.63 -8.08 26.13
CA LYS A 294 -4.84 -8.41 25.33
C LYS A 294 -6.08 -7.63 25.73
N ASP A 295 -6.14 -7.17 26.97
CA ASP A 295 -7.25 -6.38 27.51
C ASP A 295 -7.10 -4.88 27.25
N ASN A 296 -5.98 -4.45 26.66
CA ASN A 296 -5.77 -3.06 26.27
C ASN A 296 -6.76 -2.68 25.14
N PRO A 297 -7.59 -1.63 25.32
CA PRO A 297 -8.58 -1.21 24.32
C PRO A 297 -7.98 -0.85 22.96
N ASP A 298 -6.73 -0.37 22.91
CA ASP A 298 -6.04 0.02 21.68
C ASP A 298 -5.73 -1.17 20.77
N TYR A 299 -5.62 -2.38 21.32
CA TYR A 299 -5.28 -3.59 20.58
C TYR A 299 -6.50 -4.46 20.24
N ARG A 300 -7.70 -4.03 20.65
CA ARG A 300 -8.92 -4.79 20.42
C ARG A 300 -9.38 -4.60 18.97
N PRO A 301 -9.44 -5.67 18.15
CA PRO A 301 -9.98 -5.55 16.81
C PRO A 301 -11.47 -5.18 16.89
N PRO A 302 -12.00 -4.43 15.91
CA PRO A 302 -13.44 -4.16 15.85
C PRO A 302 -14.23 -5.47 15.87
N LYS A 303 -15.29 -5.54 16.69
CA LYS A 303 -16.19 -6.69 16.75
C LYS A 303 -16.78 -6.89 15.36
N MET A 304 -16.29 -7.89 14.64
CA MET A 304 -16.87 -8.28 13.36
C MET A 304 -18.16 -9.04 13.68
N SER A 305 -19.32 -8.41 13.47
CA SER A 305 -20.61 -9.08 13.59
C SER A 305 -20.66 -10.19 12.54
N GLY A 306 -20.39 -11.42 12.97
CA GLY A 306 -20.69 -12.60 12.17
C GLY A 306 -22.16 -12.88 12.31
N ASN A 307 -22.96 -12.56 11.30
CA ASN A 307 -24.23 -13.25 11.07
C ASN A 307 -24.53 -13.31 9.57
N THR A 308 -24.46 -14.51 9.03
CA THR A 308 -25.27 -14.93 7.88
C THR A 308 -26.58 -15.45 8.50
N GLN A 309 -27.70 -14.91 8.04
CA GLN A 309 -29.09 -15.28 8.40
C GLN A 309 -29.49 -15.05 9.86
N GLN A 310 -29.98 -13.84 10.15
CA GLN A 310 -31.36 -13.65 10.66
C GLN A 310 -31.66 -12.14 10.64
N MET A 311 -32.51 -11.72 9.70
CA MET A 311 -33.38 -10.58 9.99
C MET A 311 -34.42 -11.10 10.97
N SER A 312 -34.41 -10.57 12.18
CA SER A 312 -35.65 -10.47 12.96
C SER A 312 -35.78 -9.02 13.39
N GLU A 313 -36.90 -8.44 12.96
CA GLU A 313 -37.47 -7.20 13.43
C GLU A 313 -37.50 -7.23 14.96
N ASP A 314 -36.76 -6.32 15.61
CA ASP A 314 -37.09 -5.71 16.90
C ASP A 314 -35.86 -4.99 17.47
N ALA A 315 -35.63 -3.77 16.97
CA ALA A 315 -34.93 -2.74 17.72
C ALA A 315 -35.21 -1.37 17.10
N LYS A 316 -36.43 -0.84 17.29
CA LYS A 316 -36.62 0.61 17.40
C LYS A 316 -36.00 1.08 18.72
N GLY A 317 -34.67 0.95 18.84
CA GLY A 317 -33.88 1.52 19.91
C GLY A 317 -33.21 2.78 19.40
N ARG A 318 -33.84 3.93 19.64
CA ARG A 318 -33.23 5.26 19.47
C ARG A 318 -31.92 5.26 20.28
N VAL A 319 -30.77 5.23 19.62
CA VAL A 319 -29.47 5.42 20.31
C VAL A 319 -29.42 6.88 20.74
N VAL A 320 -29.85 7.14 21.97
CA VAL A 320 -29.63 8.41 22.65
C VAL A 320 -28.15 8.43 23.01
N PHE A 321 -27.35 9.19 22.26
CA PHE A 321 -26.00 9.53 22.70
C PHE A 321 -26.12 10.27 24.04
N GLY A 322 -25.47 9.75 25.08
CA GLY A 322 -25.47 10.39 26.39
C GLY A 322 -24.98 11.84 26.27
N LYS A 323 -25.61 12.75 27.03
CA LYS A 323 -25.34 14.21 26.97
C LYS A 323 -23.85 14.55 27.12
N GLU A 324 -23.07 13.70 27.77
CA GLU A 324 -21.61 13.85 27.93
C GLU A 324 -20.83 13.59 26.64
N ALA A 325 -21.22 12.58 25.85
CA ALA A 325 -20.61 12.31 24.56
C ALA A 325 -20.89 13.44 23.55
N GLN A 326 -22.09 14.02 23.62
CA GLN A 326 -22.45 15.16 22.79
C GLN A 326 -21.65 16.42 23.17
N LYS A 327 -21.49 16.70 24.46
CA LYS A 327 -20.61 17.78 24.96
C LYS A 327 -19.14 17.59 24.55
N MET A 328 -18.66 16.36 24.54
CA MET A 328 -17.29 16.05 24.14
C MET A 328 -17.08 16.28 22.63
N LEU A 329 -18.06 15.92 21.80
CA LEU A 329 -18.04 16.20 20.37
C LEU A 329 -18.09 17.70 20.05
N GLU A 330 -18.94 18.46 20.75
CA GLU A 330 -18.99 19.92 20.61
C GLU A 330 -17.68 20.60 21.01
N LYS A 331 -17.03 20.10 22.08
CA LYS A 331 -15.72 20.60 22.50
C LYS A 331 -14.65 20.33 21.44
N ILE A 332 -14.62 19.12 20.88
CA ILE A 332 -13.67 18.75 19.82
C ILE A 332 -13.90 19.59 18.56
N GLN A 333 -15.16 19.84 18.16
CA GLN A 333 -15.47 20.71 17.03
C GLN A 333 -14.96 22.14 17.25
N LYS A 334 -15.15 22.69 18.45
CA LYS A 334 -14.67 24.03 18.79
C LYS A 334 -13.14 24.14 18.80
N GLU A 335 -12.44 23.09 19.23
CA GLU A 335 -10.97 23.04 19.18
C GLU A 335 -10.45 22.99 17.73
N LEU A 336 -11.14 22.26 16.84
CA LEU A 336 -10.80 22.20 15.43
C LEU A 336 -10.99 23.55 14.72
N GLU A 337 -12.07 24.27 15.01
CA GLU A 337 -12.31 25.62 14.46
C GLU A 337 -11.24 26.62 14.91
N GLN A 338 -10.83 26.57 16.18
CA GLN A 338 -9.76 27.43 16.69
C GLN A 338 -8.40 27.13 16.03
N LEU A 339 -8.12 25.86 15.72
CA LEU A 339 -6.90 25.49 15.02
C LEU A 339 -6.91 25.98 13.57
N ASP A 340 -8.05 25.91 12.89
CA ASP A 340 -8.20 26.41 11.52
C ASP A 340 -8.06 27.95 11.42
N GLU A 341 -8.60 28.70 12.40
CA GLU A 341 -8.35 30.14 12.46
C GLU A 341 -6.89 30.48 12.72
N LYS A 342 -6.22 29.73 13.61
CA LYS A 342 -4.79 29.93 13.91
C LYS A 342 -3.92 29.68 12.70
N THR A 343 -4.17 28.61 11.95
CA THR A 343 -3.41 28.29 10.73
C THR A 343 -3.64 29.35 9.65
N LYS A 344 -4.88 29.84 9.49
CA LYS A 344 -5.19 30.93 8.55
C LYS A 344 -4.44 32.22 8.87
N LYS A 345 -4.40 32.64 10.14
CA LYS A 345 -3.63 33.82 10.58
C LYS A 345 -2.13 33.66 10.34
N LEU A 346 -1.61 32.46 10.55
CA LEU A 346 -0.19 32.16 10.35
C LEU A 346 0.20 32.24 8.85
N TRP A 347 -0.68 31.75 7.98
CA TRP A 347 -0.54 31.88 6.52
C TRP A 347 -0.58 33.33 6.05
N GLU A 348 -1.52 34.15 6.54
CA GLU A 348 -1.57 35.57 6.19
C GLU A 348 -0.32 36.32 6.66
N LYS A 349 0.20 36.00 7.85
CA LYS A 349 1.45 36.58 8.36
C LYS A 349 2.65 36.22 7.47
N GLN A 350 2.75 34.95 7.06
CA GLN A 350 3.82 34.52 6.14
C GLN A 350 3.72 35.19 4.77
N ARG A 351 2.50 35.40 4.26
CA ARG A 351 2.28 36.10 2.98
C ARG A 351 2.73 37.55 3.05
N LYS A 352 2.33 38.29 4.09
CA LYS A 352 2.76 39.68 4.31
C LYS A 352 4.28 39.81 4.46
N GLN A 353 4.92 38.90 5.19
CA GLN A 353 6.38 38.87 5.32
C GLN A 353 7.09 38.63 3.99
N LYS A 354 6.49 37.82 3.09
CA LYS A 354 7.04 37.58 1.75
C LYS A 354 6.90 38.82 0.87
N GLU A 355 5.72 39.45 0.87
CA GLU A 355 5.46 40.69 0.12
C GLU A 355 6.38 41.85 0.59
N GLU A 356 6.68 41.96 1.90
CA GLU A 356 7.62 42.96 2.44
C GLU A 356 9.08 42.70 2.04
N LYS A 357 9.50 41.42 1.98
CA LYS A 357 10.85 41.06 1.52
C LYS A 357 11.04 41.34 0.04
N GLU A 358 10.03 41.08 -0.79
CA GLU A 358 10.07 41.38 -2.22
C GLU A 358 10.14 42.89 -2.49
N LYS A 359 9.43 43.72 -1.70
CA LYS A 359 9.53 45.19 -1.81
C LYS A 359 10.88 45.77 -1.37
N LYS A 360 11.55 45.15 -0.40
CA LYS A 360 12.86 45.62 0.11
C LYS A 360 14.06 45.13 -0.70
N GLY A 361 13.92 44.04 -1.47
CA GLY A 361 14.99 43.47 -2.30
C GLY A 361 15.06 43.99 -3.73
N GLY A 362 14.13 44.87 -4.13
CA GLY A 362 14.04 45.42 -5.49
C GLY A 362 14.28 46.93 -5.58
N SER A 363 14.87 47.55 -4.55
CA SER A 363 15.21 48.97 -4.53
C SER A 363 16.70 49.22 -4.53
#